data_AF-A0A844T2L4-F1
#
_entry.id   AF-A0A844T2L4-F1
#
_cell.length_a   1.000
_cell.length_b   1.000
_cell.length_c   1.000
_cell.angle_alpha   90.00
_cell.angle_beta   90.00
_cell.angle_gamma   90.00
#
_symmetry.space_group_name_H-M   'P 1'
#
loop_
_entity.id
_entity.type
_entity.pdbx_description
1 polymer ?
#
loop_
_entity_poly.entity_id
_entity_poly.type
_entity_poly.pdbx_seq_one_letter_code
_entity_poly.pdbx_strand_id
1 'polypeptide(L)'
;MAVSLAERAQQLDAEQRLLVKADRDIAEGSQRVRDQEDRVRELEAGGHDTRQAQRLVDLLKQTLIEWERHRVLIAERVTYLERQVAAG
;
A
#
# COMPACT_ATOMS: atom_id res chain seq x y z
N MET A 1 5.27 8.75 29.94
CA MET A 1 5.84 10.08 29.66
C MET A 1 4.89 10.80 28.72
N ALA A 2 4.57 12.06 28.98
CA ALA A 2 3.73 12.85 28.07
C ALA A 2 4.56 13.17 26.81
N VAL A 3 4.10 12.74 25.64
CA VAL A 3 4.72 13.11 24.36
C VAL A 3 4.56 14.62 24.17
N SER A 4 5.65 15.30 23.88
CA SER A 4 5.68 16.75 23.63
C SER A 4 5.03 17.12 22.30
N LEU A 5 4.66 18.39 22.12
CA LEU A 5 4.14 18.90 20.85
C LEU A 5 5.15 18.73 19.71
N ALA A 6 6.44 18.96 19.97
CA ALA A 6 7.50 18.81 18.99
C ALA A 6 7.65 17.34 18.53
N GLU A 7 7.60 16.39 19.46
CA GLU A 7 7.62 14.96 19.13
C GLU A 7 6.39 14.54 18.32
N ARG A 8 5.20 15.08 18.64
CA ARG A 8 3.98 14.83 17.85
C ARG A 8 4.09 15.39 16.43
N ALA A 9 4.65 16.59 16.26
CA ALA A 9 4.87 17.19 14.95
C ALA A 9 5.86 16.36 14.10
N GLN A 10 6.92 15.83 14.72
CA GLN A 10 7.86 14.94 14.04
C GLN A 10 7.21 13.61 13.64
N GLN A 11 6.38 13.03 14.51
CA GLN A 11 5.60 11.84 14.17
C GLN A 11 4.65 12.12 13.00
N LEU A 12 3.95 13.26 13.00
CA LEU A 12 3.04 13.63 11.93
C LEU A 12 3.75 13.70 10.57
N ASP A 13 4.90 14.39 10.52
CA ASP A 13 5.72 14.53 9.32
C ASP A 13 6.24 13.17 8.82
N ALA A 14 6.60 12.24 9.73
CA ALA A 14 6.98 10.88 9.36
C ALA A 14 5.82 10.08 8.75
N GLU A 15 4.64 10.12 9.37
CA GLU A 15 3.46 9.40 8.89
C GLU A 15 2.96 9.94 7.54
N GLN A 16 3.01 11.26 7.32
CA GLN A 16 2.68 11.86 6.03
C GLN A 16 3.62 11.39 4.91
N ARG A 17 4.93 11.27 5.19
CA ARG A 17 5.88 10.70 4.23
C ARG A 17 5.60 9.21 3.94
N LEU A 18 5.25 8.43 4.97
CA LEU A 18 4.88 7.04 4.80
C LEU A 18 3.60 6.89 3.97
N LEU A 19 2.63 7.78 4.14
CA LEU A 19 1.39 7.79 3.36
C LEU A 19 1.66 8.00 1.87
N VAL A 20 2.48 9.02 1.52
CA VAL A 20 2.89 9.28 0.13
C VAL A 20 3.62 8.08 -0.47
N LYS A 21 4.51 7.45 0.31
CA LYS A 21 5.20 6.24 -0.13
C LYS A 21 4.22 5.07 -0.34
N ALA A 22 3.28 4.86 0.57
CA ALA A 22 2.28 3.79 0.44
C ALA A 22 1.41 3.98 -0.81
N ASP A 23 0.98 5.21 -1.11
CA ASP A 23 0.24 5.53 -2.33
C ASP A 23 1.03 5.16 -3.60
N ARG A 24 2.32 5.50 -3.62
CA ARG A 24 3.21 5.13 -4.73
C ARG A 24 3.40 3.62 -4.83
N ASP A 25 3.68 2.95 -3.72
CA ASP A 25 3.92 1.50 -3.69
C ASP A 25 2.67 0.73 -4.17
N ILE A 26 1.46 1.16 -3.78
CA ILE A 26 0.19 0.61 -4.25
C ILE A 26 -0.01 0.83 -5.75
N ALA A 27 0.28 2.03 -6.26
CA ALA A 27 0.16 2.31 -7.70
C ALA A 27 1.12 1.45 -8.54
N GLU A 28 2.38 1.35 -8.13
CA GLU A 28 3.37 0.49 -8.78
C GLU A 28 2.99 -1.00 -8.64
N GLY A 29 2.48 -1.41 -7.49
CA GLY A 29 1.98 -2.77 -7.25
C GLY A 29 0.80 -3.13 -8.15
N SER A 30 -0.16 -2.23 -8.29
CA SER A 30 -1.31 -2.37 -9.17
C SER A 30 -0.89 -2.54 -10.63
N GLN A 31 0.11 -1.76 -11.08
CA GLN A 31 0.65 -1.92 -12.43
C GLN A 31 1.31 -3.28 -12.61
N ARG A 32 2.13 -3.71 -11.64
CA ARG A 32 2.74 -5.05 -11.69
C ARG A 32 1.71 -6.17 -11.77
N VAL A 33 0.60 -6.09 -11.04
CA VAL A 33 -0.48 -7.09 -11.12
C VAL A 33 -1.05 -7.15 -12.55
N ARG A 34 -1.38 -5.98 -13.14
CA ARG A 34 -1.87 -5.92 -14.53
C ARG A 34 -0.87 -6.53 -15.51
N ASP A 35 0.41 -6.20 -15.39
CA ASP A 35 1.45 -6.76 -16.26
C ASP A 35 1.56 -8.29 -16.12
N GLN A 36 1.35 -8.85 -14.92
CA GLN A 36 1.34 -10.31 -14.72
C GLN A 36 0.07 -10.96 -15.29
N GLU A 37 -1.10 -10.32 -15.15
CA GLU A 37 -2.34 -10.78 -15.78
C GLU A 37 -2.21 -10.85 -17.30
N ASP A 38 -1.59 -9.84 -17.91
CA ASP A 38 -1.35 -9.78 -19.35
C ASP A 38 -0.45 -10.94 -19.81
N ARG A 39 0.64 -11.19 -19.09
CA ARG A 39 1.55 -12.33 -19.36
C ARG A 39 0.86 -13.68 -19.20
N VAL A 40 -0.02 -13.83 -18.21
CA VAL A 40 -0.81 -15.06 -18.04
C VAL A 40 -1.71 -15.28 -19.25
N ARG A 41 -2.40 -14.24 -19.73
CA ARG A 41 -3.26 -14.33 -20.92
C ARG A 41 -2.47 -14.71 -22.17
N GLU A 42 -1.27 -14.17 -22.34
CA GLU A 42 -0.37 -14.55 -23.45
C GLU A 42 0.06 -16.02 -23.36
N LEU A 43 0.41 -16.51 -22.17
CA LEU A 43 0.78 -17.92 -21.96
C LEU A 43 -0.40 -18.87 -22.22
N GLU A 44 -1.61 -18.50 -21.80
CA GLU A 44 -2.83 -19.27 -22.08
C GLU A 44 -3.12 -19.35 -23.56
N ALA A 45 -3.01 -18.23 -24.29
CA ALA A 45 -3.17 -18.19 -25.74
C ALA A 45 -2.13 -19.05 -26.47
N GLY A 46 -0.92 -19.18 -25.90
CA GLY A 46 0.13 -20.08 -26.37
C GLY A 46 -0.09 -21.56 -26.02
N GLY A 47 -1.15 -21.90 -25.29
CA GLY A 47 -1.45 -23.28 -24.89
C GLY A 47 -0.59 -23.81 -23.73
N HIS A 48 0.07 -22.92 -22.97
CA HIS A 48 0.87 -23.30 -21.81
C HIS A 48 0.00 -23.59 -20.58
N ASP A 49 0.49 -24.45 -19.67
CA ASP A 49 -0.14 -24.64 -18.35
C ASP A 49 0.14 -23.42 -17.45
N THR A 50 -0.87 -22.59 -17.24
CA THR A 50 -0.76 -21.32 -16.49
C THR A 50 -1.20 -21.44 -15.04
N ARG A 51 -1.54 -22.63 -14.53
CA ARG A 51 -2.10 -22.79 -13.17
C ARG A 51 -1.25 -22.18 -12.06
N GLN A 52 0.08 -22.28 -12.15
CA GLN A 52 0.99 -21.66 -11.19
C GLN A 52 1.06 -20.13 -11.36
N ALA A 53 1.06 -19.65 -12.59
CA ALA A 53 1.13 -18.22 -12.88
C ALA A 53 -0.16 -17.51 -12.42
N GLN A 54 -1.32 -18.14 -12.60
CA GLN A 54 -2.59 -17.62 -12.08
C GLN A 54 -2.59 -17.55 -10.55
N ARG A 55 -2.09 -18.58 -9.86
CA ARG A 55 -1.95 -18.55 -8.39
C ARG A 55 -1.05 -17.42 -7.91
N LEU A 56 0.04 -17.14 -8.64
CA LEU A 56 0.92 -16.02 -8.32
C LEU A 56 0.18 -14.69 -8.46
N VAL A 57 -0.57 -14.48 -9.54
CA VAL A 57 -1.39 -13.28 -9.74
C VAL A 57 -2.39 -13.10 -8.59
N ASP A 58 -3.09 -14.17 -8.21
CA ASP A 58 -4.06 -14.12 -7.12
C ASP A 58 -3.41 -13.77 -5.78
N LEU A 59 -2.23 -14.31 -5.49
CA LEU A 59 -1.44 -13.96 -4.31
C LEU A 59 -0.99 -12.49 -4.32
N LEU A 60 -0.58 -11.98 -5.48
CA LEU A 60 -0.18 -10.57 -5.62
C LEU A 60 -1.38 -9.63 -5.39
N LYS A 61 -2.57 -9.98 -5.88
CA LYS A 61 -3.82 -9.24 -5.62
C LYS A 61 -4.15 -9.22 -4.13
N GLN A 62 -4.06 -10.37 -3.45
CA GLN A 62 -4.27 -10.44 -2.00
C GLN A 62 -3.26 -9.59 -1.23
N THR A 63 -1.99 -9.62 -1.64
CA THR A 63 -0.94 -8.78 -1.05
C THR A 63 -1.24 -7.29 -1.22
N LEU A 64 -1.72 -6.88 -2.40
CA LEU A 64 -2.09 -5.50 -2.68
C LEU A 64 -3.24 -5.01 -1.78
N ILE A 65 -4.23 -5.87 -1.52
CA ILE A 65 -5.31 -5.57 -0.57
C ILE A 65 -4.76 -5.27 0.84
N GLU A 66 -3.77 -6.05 1.31
CA GLU A 66 -3.15 -5.78 2.61
C GLU A 66 -2.36 -4.46 2.62
N TRP A 67 -1.76 -4.08 1.49
CA TRP A 67 -1.09 -2.77 1.35
C TRP A 67 -2.10 -1.63 1.42
N GLU A 68 -3.25 -1.77 0.76
CA GLU A 68 -4.35 -0.78 0.83
C GLU A 68 -4.88 -0.64 2.26
N ARG A 69 -5.07 -1.75 2.98
CA ARG A 69 -5.47 -1.73 4.39
C ARG A 69 -4.43 -1.04 5.26
N HIS A 70 -3.16 -1.34 5.06
CA HIS A 70 -2.08 -0.68 5.80
C HIS A 70 -2.06 0.84 5.51
N ARG A 71 -2.26 1.25 4.27
CA ARG A 71 -2.36 2.67 3.87
C ARG A 71 -3.50 3.39 4.57
N VAL A 72 -4.64 2.73 4.81
CA VAL A 72 -5.74 3.28 5.61
C VAL A 72 -5.30 3.55 7.05
N LEU A 73 -4.60 2.61 7.69
CA LEU A 73 -4.11 2.77 9.07
C LEU A 73 -3.15 3.97 9.20
N ILE A 74 -2.27 4.17 8.21
CA ILE A 74 -1.38 5.34 8.16
C ILE A 74 -2.21 6.63 8.07
N ALA A 75 -3.21 6.68 7.19
CA ALA A 75 -4.06 7.87 7.01
C ALA A 75 -4.87 8.20 8.28
N GLU A 76 -5.39 7.20 8.98
CA GLU A 76 -6.06 7.36 10.28
C GLU A 76 -5.09 7.93 11.32
N ARG A 77 -3.84 7.44 11.35
CA ARG A 77 -2.79 7.93 12.25
C ARG A 77 -2.42 9.39 11.96
N VAL A 78 -2.26 9.76 10.70
CA VAL A 78 -2.04 11.16 10.27
C VAL A 78 -3.16 12.05 10.79
N THR A 79 -4.42 11.68 10.52
CA THR A 79 -5.60 12.46 10.94
C THR A 79 -5.63 12.65 12.46
N TYR A 80 -5.30 11.60 13.21
CA TYR A 80 -5.22 11.68 14.67
C TYR A 80 -4.12 12.66 15.12
N LEU A 81 -2.92 12.58 14.56
CA LEU A 81 -1.79 13.44 14.92
C LEU A 81 -2.04 14.90 14.56
N GLU A 82 -2.66 15.19 13.41
CA GLU A 82 -3.05 16.54 13.01
C GLU A 82 -3.97 17.19 14.04
N ARG A 83 -4.96 16.45 14.55
CA ARG A 83 -5.86 16.94 15.61
C ARG A 83 -5.11 17.21 16.91
N GLN A 84 -4.12 16.40 17.26
CA GLN A 84 -3.34 16.62 18.48
C GLN A 84 -2.40 17.82 18.39
N VAL A 85 -1.79 18.03 17.23
CA VAL A 85 -0.92 19.20 16.99
C VAL A 85 -1.74 20.48 16.93
N ALA A 86 -2.95 20.45 16.33
CA ALA A 86 -3.83 21.61 16.26
C ALA A 86 -4.46 21.99 17.62
N ALA A 87 -4.56 21.06 18.56
CA ALA A 87 -5.17 21.27 19.87
C ALA A 87 -4.17 21.68 20.98
N GLY A 88 -2.87 21.63 20.70
CA GLY A 88 -1.80 22.01 21.64
C GLY A 88 -1.15 23.33 21.25
#